data_AF-A0A925L6L2-F1
#
_entry.id   AF-A0A925L6L2-F1
#
_cell.length_a   1.000
_cell.length_b   1.000
_cell.length_c   1.000
_cell.angle_alpha   90.00
_cell.angle_beta   90.00
_cell.angle_gamma   90.00
#
_symmetry.space_group_name_H-M   'P 1'
#
loop_
_entity.id
_entity.type
_entity.pdbx_description
1 polymer ?
#
loop_
_entity_poly.entity_id
_entity_poly.type
_entity_poly.pdbx_seq_one_letter_code
_entity_poly.pdbx_strand_id
1 'polypeptide(L)'
;LSAGAMLTVVAVEASAIGTVCVLERASDGARASVTLSAQAAGGLSVAAGTAVVVTAFSAGWVLSAAGRAVAYIPNEIGAALLYNERVTR
;
A
#
# COMPACT_ATOMS: atom_id res chain seq x y z
N LEU A 1 2.27 -9.09 -15.95
CA LEU A 1 2.79 -8.24 -14.85
C LEU A 1 3.23 -6.93 -15.49
N SER A 2 2.72 -5.78 -15.08
CA SER A 2 3.27 -4.50 -15.56
C SER A 2 4.47 -4.12 -14.69
N ALA A 3 5.44 -3.38 -15.24
CA ALA A 3 6.63 -2.96 -14.50
C ALA A 3 6.23 -2.24 -13.20
N GLY A 4 6.77 -2.69 -12.06
CA GLY A 4 6.52 -2.04 -10.78
C GLY A 4 7.05 -0.60 -10.76
N ALA A 5 6.40 0.27 -10.00
CA ALA A 5 6.83 1.66 -9.80
C ALA A 5 7.44 1.82 -8.41
N MET A 6 8.57 2.52 -8.31
CA MET A 6 9.14 2.93 -7.03
C MET A 6 8.67 4.36 -6.72
N LEU A 7 8.02 4.53 -5.57
CA LEU A 7 7.49 5.79 -5.07
C LEU A 7 8.04 6.05 -3.66
N THR A 8 8.15 7.32 -3.29
CA THR A 8 8.58 7.73 -1.95
C THR A 8 7.38 8.24 -1.17
N VAL A 9 7.24 7.82 0.08
CA VAL A 9 6.25 8.41 1.00
C VAL A 9 6.65 9.83 1.31
N VAL A 10 5.84 10.82 0.93
CA VAL A 10 6.12 12.24 1.16
C VAL A 10 5.27 12.84 2.28
N ALA A 11 4.12 12.22 2.58
CA ALA A 11 3.27 12.62 3.70
C ALA A 11 2.53 11.42 4.27
N VAL A 12 2.26 11.48 5.58
CA VAL A 12 1.47 10.49 6.32
C VAL A 12 0.51 11.25 7.22
N GLU A 13 -0.78 11.04 7.06
CA GLU A 13 -1.83 11.73 7.81
C GLU A 13 -2.73 10.71 8.51
N ALA A 14 -3.02 10.94 9.79
CA ALA A 14 -4.01 10.16 10.52
C ALA A 14 -5.42 10.67 10.20
N SER A 15 -6.35 9.74 10.00
CA SER A 15 -7.76 10.01 9.71
C SER A 15 -8.64 9.11 10.58
N ALA A 16 -9.92 9.47 10.71
CA ALA A 16 -10.91 8.69 11.47
C ALA A 16 -11.11 7.26 10.91
N ILE A 17 -10.81 7.05 9.63
CA ILE A 17 -11.03 5.77 8.92
C ILE A 17 -9.71 4.97 8.78
N GLY A 18 -8.56 5.59 9.01
CA GLY A 18 -7.25 4.97 8.79
C GLY A 18 -6.12 5.98 8.67
N THR A 19 -5.03 5.60 8.02
CA THR A 19 -3.86 6.45 7.77
C THR A 19 -3.71 6.69 6.28
N VAL A 20 -3.71 7.95 5.85
CA VAL A 20 -3.51 8.33 4.45
C VAL A 20 -2.04 8.56 4.21
N CYS A 21 -1.46 7.78 3.29
CA CYS A 21 -0.07 7.95 2.84
C CYS A 21 -0.07 8.57 1.45
N VAL A 22 0.67 9.67 1.27
CA VAL A 22 0.92 10.26 -0.03
C VAL A 22 2.26 9.75 -0.55
N LEU A 23 2.22 9.17 -1.74
CA LEU A 23 3.35 8.63 -2.47
C LEU A 23 3.68 9.55 -3.64
N GLU A 24 4.96 9.78 -3.89
CA GLU A 24 5.45 10.61 -4.99
C GLU A 24 6.51 9.86 -5.80
N ARG A 25 6.41 9.93 -7.12
CA ARG A 25 7.45 9.42 -8.01
C ARG A 25 8.58 10.44 -8.09
N ALA A 26 9.79 10.03 -7.73
CA ALA A 26 10.96 10.90 -7.73
C ALA A 26 11.31 11.49 -9.12
N SER A 27 10.88 10.82 -10.21
CA SER A 27 11.23 11.22 -11.57
C SER A 27 10.42 12.40 -12.12
N ASP A 28 9.14 12.50 -11.77
CA ASP A 28 8.19 13.44 -12.40
C ASP A 28 7.26 14.13 -11.39
N GLY A 29 7.39 13.81 -10.10
CA GLY A 29 6.55 14.36 -9.04
C GLY A 29 5.11 13.85 -9.07
N ALA A 30 4.79 12.81 -9.86
CA ALA A 30 3.44 12.25 -9.90
C ALA A 30 3.05 11.69 -8.52
N ARG A 31 1.88 12.10 -8.03
CA ARG A 31 1.39 11.75 -6.69
C ARG A 31 0.26 10.74 -6.73
N ALA A 32 0.26 9.85 -5.75
CA ALA A 32 -0.82 8.93 -5.45
C ALA A 32 -1.09 8.91 -3.95
N SER A 33 -2.35 8.79 -3.54
CA SER A 33 -2.73 8.66 -2.13
C SER A 33 -3.30 7.28 -1.87
N VAL A 34 -2.87 6.65 -0.77
CA VAL A 34 -3.38 5.34 -0.33
C VAL A 34 -3.83 5.44 1.11
N THR A 35 -5.07 5.00 1.38
CA THR A 35 -5.60 4.88 2.73
C THR A 35 -5.31 3.48 3.26
N LEU A 36 -4.49 3.42 4.32
CA LEU A 36 -4.15 2.20 5.03
C LEU A 36 -5.00 2.07 6.30
N SER A 37 -5.23 0.85 6.76
CA SER A 37 -5.78 0.64 8.10
C SER A 37 -4.75 1.09 9.16
N ALA A 38 -5.23 1.50 10.33
CA ALA A 38 -4.35 1.94 11.41
C ALA A 38 -3.33 0.86 11.82
N GLN A 39 -3.72 -0.42 11.79
CA GLN A 39 -2.82 -1.55 12.03
C GLN A 39 -1.73 -1.70 10.96
N ALA A 40 -2.08 -1.52 9.67
CA ALA A 40 -1.11 -1.60 8.58
C ALA A 40 -0.10 -0.45 8.63
N ALA A 41 -0.54 0.76 9.00
CA ALA A 41 0.34 1.91 9.18
C ALA A 41 1.29 1.74 10.38
N GLY A 42 0.77 1.27 11.53
CA GLY A 42 1.56 1.05 12.73
C GLY A 42 2.54 -0.12 12.64
N GLY A 43 2.18 -1.19 11.92
CA GLY A 43 2.99 -2.41 11.82
C GLY A 43 4.18 -2.34 10.86
N LEU A 44 4.25 -1.35 9.97
CA LEU A 44 5.21 -1.31 8.86
C LEU A 44 6.14 -0.08 8.84
N SER A 45 6.11 0.77 9.87
CA SER A 45 6.98 1.96 9.98
C SER A 45 6.99 2.79 8.68
N VAL A 46 5.83 2.92 8.04
CA VAL A 46 5.67 3.67 6.80
C VAL A 46 5.67 5.16 7.16
N ALA A 47 6.87 5.71 7.32
CA ALA A 47 7.11 7.12 7.60
C ALA A 47 7.48 7.87 6.31
N ALA A 48 7.44 9.21 6.36
CA ALA A 48 7.98 10.04 5.29
C ALA A 48 9.43 9.64 4.98
N GLY A 49 9.78 9.58 3.69
CA GLY A 49 11.07 9.10 3.18
C GLY A 49 11.13 7.60 2.89
N THR A 50 10.10 6.82 3.26
CA THR A 50 10.07 5.37 2.97
C THR A 50 9.93 5.13 1.47
N ALA A 51 10.82 4.30 0.90
CA ALA A 51 10.68 3.80 -0.46
C ALA A 51 9.66 2.66 -0.52
N VAL A 52 8.67 2.81 -1.40
CA VAL A 52 7.59 1.85 -1.62
C VAL A 52 7.61 1.38 -3.06
N VAL A 53 7.67 0.06 -3.25
CA VAL A 53 7.50 -0.58 -4.55
C VAL A 53 6.04 -0.94 -4.74
N VAL A 54 5.44 -0.41 -5.80
CA VAL A 54 4.05 -0.62 -6.19
C VAL A 54 4.02 -1.55 -7.39
N THR A 55 3.44 -2.73 -7.22
CA THR A 55 3.35 -3.76 -8.26
C THR A 55 1.90 -3.99 -8.67
N ALA A 56 1.60 -3.81 -9.95
CA ALA A 56 0.29 -4.09 -10.53
C ALA A 56 0.23 -5.52 -11.10
N PHE A 57 -0.86 -6.21 -10.82
CA PHE A 57 -1.18 -7.53 -11.37
C PHE A 57 -2.68 -7.64 -11.66
N SER A 58 -3.10 -8.76 -12.25
CA SER A 58 -4.48 -8.92 -12.75
C SER A 58 -5.55 -8.77 -11.67
N ALA A 59 -5.23 -9.07 -10.42
CA ALA A 59 -6.16 -8.99 -9.29
C ALA A 59 -5.93 -7.75 -8.39
N GLY A 60 -5.18 -6.74 -8.85
CA GLY A 60 -5.02 -5.47 -8.14
C GLY A 60 -3.57 -5.05 -7.94
N TRP A 61 -3.27 -4.48 -6.77
CA TRP A 61 -1.99 -3.83 -6.48
C TRP A 61 -1.39 -4.32 -5.16
N VAL A 62 -0.09 -4.62 -5.17
CA VAL A 62 0.69 -4.86 -3.94
C VAL A 62 1.62 -3.68 -3.73
N LEU A 63 1.60 -3.13 -2.52
CA LEU A 63 2.58 -2.18 -2.04
C LEU A 63 3.54 -2.92 -1.11
N SER A 64 4.84 -2.74 -1.33
CA SER A 64 5.88 -3.34 -0.51
C SER A 64 6.94 -2.32 -0.12
N ALA A 65 7.46 -2.45 1.09
CA ALA A 65 8.58 -1.66 1.61
C ALA A 65 9.62 -2.64 2.17
N ALA A 66 10.91 -2.41 1.88
CA ALA A 66 12.00 -3.31 2.28
C ALA A 66 11.75 -4.79 1.93
N GLY A 67 11.14 -5.07 0.78
CA GLY A 67 10.82 -6.44 0.33
C GLY A 67 9.63 -7.10 1.04
N ARG A 68 8.96 -6.41 1.96
CA ARG A 68 7.79 -6.90 2.68
C ARG A 68 6.51 -6.25 2.16
N ALA A 69 5.48 -7.04 1.89
CA ALA A 69 4.17 -6.52 1.52
C ALA A 69 3.57 -5.73 2.70
N VAL A 70 3.18 -4.49 2.43
CA VAL A 70 2.60 -3.53 3.38
C VAL A 70 1.09 -3.46 3.20
N ALA A 71 0.63 -3.48 1.95
CA ALA A 71 -0.78 -3.40 1.61
C ALA A 71 -1.08 -4.15 0.32
N TYR A 72 -2.28 -4.73 0.28
CA TYR A 72 -2.88 -5.27 -0.93
C TYR A 72 -4.17 -4.50 -1.19
N ILE A 73 -4.27 -3.91 -2.38
CA ILE A 73 -5.43 -3.13 -2.83
C ILE A 73 -6.06 -3.93 -3.97
N PRO A 74 -7.08 -4.76 -3.67
CA PRO A 74 -7.73 -5.60 -4.67
C PRO A 74 -8.56 -4.76 -5.64
N ASN A 75 -8.65 -5.22 -6.89
CA ASN A 75 -9.75 -4.84 -7.79
C ASN A 75 -10.96 -5.78 -7.56
N GLU A 76 -12.00 -5.71 -8.40
CA GLU A 76 -13.19 -6.55 -8.25
C GLU A 76 -12.86 -8.05 -8.26
N ILE A 77 -11.91 -8.45 -9.13
CA ILE A 77 -11.44 -9.85 -9.23
C ILE A 77 -10.73 -10.24 -7.94
N GLY A 78 -9.76 -9.42 -7.48
CA GLY A 78 -9.03 -9.66 -6.25
C GLY A 78 -9.94 -9.72 -5.02
N ALA A 79 -10.93 -8.83 -4.95
CA ALA A 79 -11.85 -8.74 -3.84
C ALA A 79 -12.74 -9.98 -3.76
N ALA A 80 -13.18 -10.52 -4.91
CA ALA A 80 -13.93 -11.77 -4.98
C ALA A 80 -13.11 -13.00 -4.53
N LEU A 81 -11.77 -12.91 -4.58
CA LEU A 81 -10.86 -13.97 -4.15
C LEU A 81 -10.43 -13.84 -2.68
N LEU A 82 -10.75 -12.73 -2.01
CA LEU A 82 -10.40 -12.53 -0.61
C LEU A 82 -11.26 -13.43 0.27
N TYR A 83 -10.59 -14.35 0.96
CA TYR A 83 -11.17 -15.15 2.02
C TYR A 83 -10.43 -14.89 3.32
N ASN A 84 -11.16 -14.59 4.39
CA ASN A 84 -10.62 -14.39 5.72
C ASN A 84 -11.44 -15.18 6.73
N GLU A 85 -10.86 -16.24 7.26
CA GLU A 85 -11.37 -16.94 8.44
C GLU A 85 -10.48 -16.66 9.64
N ARG A 86 -11.09 -16.50 10.82
CA ARG A 86 -10.33 -16.45 12.06
C ARG A 86 -9.87 -17.85 12.39
N VAL A 87 -8.56 -18.09 12.32
CA VAL A 87 -7.97 -19.34 12.82
C VAL A 87 -7.97 -19.27 14.35
N THR A 88 -9.07 -19.72 14.95
CA THR A 88 -9.18 -19.93 16.40
C THR A 88 -8.61 -21.31 16.73
N ARG A 89 -7.60 -21.35 17.60
CA ARG A 89 -7.15 -22.57 18.28
C ARG A 89 -7.55 -22.49 19.74
#